data_AF-A0A975VIS1-F1
#
_entry.id   AF-A0A975VIS1-F1
#
_cell.length_a   1.000
_cell.length_b   1.000
_cell.length_c   1.000
_cell.angle_alpha   90.00
_cell.angle_beta   90.00
_cell.angle_gamma   90.00
#
_symmetry.space_group_name_H-M   'P 1'
#
loop_
_entity.id
_entity.type
_entity.pdbx_description
1 polymer ?
#
loop_
_entity_poly.entity_id
_entity_poly.type
_entity_poly.pdbx_seq_one_letter_code
_entity_poly.pdbx_strand_id
1 'polypeptide(L)' 'MRTTVTIEDSLYAKALELADPNMDRSEVFREAMKTFVRVQAAKRLESLGGSEPGMKSVPRRRDARGQPGAR' A
#
# COMPACT_ATOMS: atom_id res chain seq x y z
N MET A 1 -11.09 -15.86 17.78
CA MET A 1 -11.38 -14.87 18.83
C MET A 1 -12.56 -14.04 18.38
N ARG A 2 -13.54 -13.78 19.26
CA ARG A 2 -14.68 -12.89 18.97
C ARG A 2 -14.45 -11.59 19.72
N THR A 3 -14.57 -10.47 19.03
CA THR A 3 -14.30 -9.13 19.57
C THR A 3 -15.35 -8.17 19.06
N THR A 4 -15.85 -7.30 19.94
CA THR A 4 -16.76 -6.21 19.58
C THR A 4 -15.97 -4.91 19.63
N VAL A 5 -16.09 -4.09 18.58
CA VAL A 5 -15.40 -2.80 18.46
C VAL A 5 -16.41 -1.73 18.03
N THR A 6 -16.24 -0.52 18.55
CA THR A 6 -17.05 0.65 18.18
C THR A 6 -16.31 1.41 17.08
N ILE A 7 -16.99 1.73 15.98
CA ILE A 7 -16.46 2.49 14.85
C ILE A 7 -17.48 3.55 14.43
N GLU A 8 -16.98 4.69 13.98
CA GLU A 8 -17.78 5.75 13.36
C GLU A 8 -18.48 5.26 12.09
N ASP A 9 -19.80 5.45 12.02
CA ASP A 9 -20.62 4.97 10.90
C ASP A 9 -20.17 5.56 9.56
N SER A 10 -19.73 6.81 9.55
CA SER A 10 -19.21 7.48 8.35
C SER A 10 -17.95 6.81 7.80
N LEU A 11 -17.06 6.35 8.68
CA LEU A 11 -15.85 5.63 8.29
C LEU A 11 -16.20 4.23 7.77
N TYR A 12 -17.14 3.55 8.44
CA TYR A 12 -17.58 2.23 8.02
C TYR A 12 -18.31 2.25 6.67
N ALA A 13 -19.19 3.23 6.44
CA ALA A 13 -19.87 3.43 5.16
C ALA A 13 -18.88 3.63 4.01
N LYS A 14 -17.88 4.49 4.21
CA LYS A 14 -16.82 4.73 3.21
C LYS A 14 -15.99 3.47 2.91
N ALA A 15 -15.75 2.64 3.91
CA ALA A 15 -15.06 1.37 3.70
C ALA A 15 -15.92 0.40 2.85
N LEU A 16 -17.23 0.38 3.05
CA LEU A 16 -18.15 -0.45 2.25
C LEU A 16 -18.30 0.06 0.81
N GLU A 17 -18.30 1.37 0.57
CA GLU A 17 -18.33 1.94 -0.78
C GLU A 17 -17.12 1.53 -1.64
N LEU A 18 -15.98 1.30 -0.99
CA LEU A 18 -14.72 0.92 -1.64
C LEU A 18 -14.44 -0.58 -1.61
N ALA A 19 -15.20 -1.34 -0.82
CA ALA A 19 -15.02 -2.78 -0.70
C ALA A 19 -15.57 -3.50 -1.93
N ASP A 20 -15.03 -4.70 -2.18
CA ASP A 20 -15.58 -5.56 -3.22
C ASP A 20 -17.05 -5.92 -2.90
N PRO A 21 -17.95 -5.98 -3.90
CA PRO A 21 -19.38 -6.26 -3.68
C PRO A 21 -19.68 -7.58 -2.96
N ASN A 22 -18.73 -8.53 -3.01
CA ASN A 22 -18.85 -9.85 -2.40
C ASN A 22 -18.18 -9.93 -1.01
N MET A 23 -17.58 -8.85 -0.55
CA MET A 23 -16.82 -8.83 0.70
C MET A 23 -17.76 -8.78 1.91
N ASP A 24 -17.57 -9.67 2.86
CA ASP A 24 -18.37 -9.64 4.08
C ASP A 24 -17.86 -8.57 5.06
N ARG A 25 -18.68 -8.19 6.04
CA ARG A 25 -18.31 -7.16 7.04
C ARG A 25 -17.03 -7.53 7.78
N SER A 26 -16.88 -8.80 8.16
CA SER A 26 -15.72 -9.28 8.92
C SER A 26 -14.44 -9.31 8.09
N GLU A 27 -14.54 -9.51 6.78
CA GLU A 27 -13.45 -9.43 5.83
C GLU A 27 -12.94 -8.00 5.72
N VAL A 28 -13.82 -6.99 5.65
CA VAL A 28 -13.42 -5.57 5.64
C VAL A 28 -12.57 -5.25 6.87
N PHE A 29 -13.01 -5.69 8.06
CA PHE A 29 -12.23 -5.53 9.30
C PHE A 29 -10.89 -6.28 9.26
N ARG A 30 -10.88 -7.52 8.74
CA ARG A 30 -9.65 -8.30 8.62
C ARG A 30 -8.65 -7.62 7.70
N GLU A 31 -9.10 -7.05 6.59
CA GLU A 31 -8.24 -6.36 5.63
C GLU A 31 -7.74 -5.03 6.17
N ALA A 32 -8.57 -4.29 6.92
CA ALA A 32 -8.13 -3.11 7.66
C ALA A 32 -7.00 -3.44 8.64
N MET A 33 -7.11 -4.53 9.40
CA MET A 33 -6.07 -4.98 10.34
C MET A 33 -4.78 -5.40 9.63
N LYS A 34 -4.86 -6.16 8.53
CA LYS A 34 -3.68 -6.49 7.71
C LYS A 34 -2.99 -5.23 7.18
N THR A 35 -3.78 -4.29 6.68
CA THR A 35 -3.27 -3.02 6.14
C THR A 35 -2.60 -2.19 7.21
N PHE A 36 -3.20 -2.10 8.40
CA PHE A 36 -2.60 -1.44 9.55
C PHE A 36 -1.23 -2.04 9.90
N VAL A 37 -1.13 -3.37 9.98
CA VAL A 37 0.15 -4.05 10.25
C VAL A 37 1.20 -3.70 9.17
N ARG A 38 0.82 -3.74 7.89
CA ARG A 38 1.71 -3.37 6.78
C ARG A 38 2.22 -1.93 6.92
N VAL A 39 1.33 -0.98 7.20
CA VAL A 39 1.69 0.43 7.36
C VAL A 39 2.62 0.64 8.56
N GLN A 40 2.36 0.01 9.70
CA GLN A 40 3.23 0.13 10.88
C GLN A 40 4.59 -0.53 10.67
N ALA A 41 4.62 -1.69 9.99
CA ALA A 41 5.86 -2.34 9.62
C ALA A 41 6.69 -1.44 8.69
N ALA A 42 6.07 -0.81 7.70
CA ALA A 42 6.74 0.14 6.80
C ALA A 42 7.31 1.34 7.57
N LYS A 43 6.54 1.96 8.47
CA LYS A 43 7.00 3.05 9.32
C LYS A 43 8.17 2.64 10.23
N ARG A 44 8.15 1.41 10.76
CA ARG A 44 9.25 0.87 11.55
C ARG A 44 10.50 0.69 10.69
N LEU A 45 10.37 0.17 9.48
CA LEU A 45 11.49 0.05 8.54
C LEU A 45 12.05 1.42 8.14
N GLU A 46 11.20 2.40 7.88
CA GLU A 46 11.59 3.80 7.64
C GLU A 46 12.41 4.34 8.82
N SER A 47 11.92 4.17 10.05
CA SER A 47 12.64 4.64 11.25
C SER A 47 14.01 3.98 11.47
N LEU A 48 14.21 2.77 10.92
CA LEU A 48 15.49 2.05 10.97
C LEU A 48 16.46 2.48 9.85
N GLY A 49 16.10 3.49 9.05
CA GLY A 49 16.91 4.01 7.94
C GLY A 49 16.35 3.69 6.55
N GLY A 50 15.06 3.39 6.44
CA GLY A 50 14.40 3.16 5.16
C GLY A 50 14.46 4.41 4.26
N SER A 51 14.92 4.20 3.02
CA SER A 51 15.47 5.19 2.09
C SER A 51 16.81 5.75 2.54
N GLU A 52 17.87 5.02 2.18
CA GLU A 52 19.25 5.48 2.08
C GLU A 52 19.28 6.88 1.39
N PRO A 53 19.44 8.00 2.15
CA PRO A 53 19.27 9.34 1.59
C PRO A 53 20.35 9.70 0.56
N GLY A 54 21.47 8.95 0.58
CA GLY A 54 22.56 9.02 -0.39
C GLY A 54 22.47 8.01 -1.53
N MET A 55 21.36 7.27 -1.67
CA MET A 55 21.19 6.27 -2.72
C MET A 55 21.30 6.94 -4.09
N LYS A 56 22.29 6.52 -4.89
CA LYS A 56 22.50 7.06 -6.23
C LYS A 56 21.31 6.70 -7.13
N SER A 57 20.87 7.65 -7.95
CA SER A 57 19.80 7.43 -8.93
C SER A 57 20.11 6.22 -9.81
N VAL A 58 19.20 5.24 -9.86
CA VAL A 58 19.36 4.06 -10.71
C VAL A 58 19.13 4.49 -12.17
N PRO A 59 20.09 4.28 -13.09
CA PRO A 59 19.93 4.66 -14.49
C PRO A 59 18.69 4.00 -15.08
N ARG A 60 17.73 4.80 -15.57
CA ARG A 60 16.58 4.27 -16.29
C ARG A 60 17.09 3.62 -17.57
N ARG A 61 16.91 2.31 -17.70
CA ARG A 61 17.22 1.58 -18.93
C ARG A 61 16.22 2.01 -20.02
N ARG A 62 16.54 3.08 -20.74
CA ARG A 62 15.92 3.37 -22.03
C ARG A 62 16.47 2.32 -22.97
N ASP A 63 15.65 1.35 -23.37
CA ASP A 63 16.03 0.44 -24.44
C ASP A 63 16.51 1.27 -25.63
N ALA A 64 17.74 1.01 -26.07
CA ALA A 64 18.40 1.66 -27.19
C ALA A 64 17.79 1.22 -28.54
N ARG A 65 16.46 1.24 -28.66
CA ARG A 65 15.74 1.11 -29.94
C ARG A 65 15.20 2.46 -30.40
N GLY A 66 16.14 3.40 -30.47
CA GLY A 66 16.02 4.63 -31.23
C GLY A 66 17.38 4.94 -31.83
N GLN A 67 18.00 3.98 -32.52
CA GLN A 67 19.15 4.27 -33.39
C GLN A 67 18.63 5.16 -34.53
N PRO A 68 19.12 6.40 -34.70
CA PRO A 68 18.94 7.10 -35.96
C PRO A 68 19.79 6.38 -36.99
N GLY A 69 19.18 6.07 -38.13
CA GLY A 69 19.84 5.43 -39.27
C GLY A 69 21.18 6.10 -39.59
N ALA A 70 22.17 5.27 -39.84
CA ALA A 70 23.42 5.66 -40.46
C ALA A 70 23.16 6.13 -41.91
N ARG A 71 23.89 7.18 -42.29
CA ARG A 71 24.07 7.73 -43.64
C ARG A 71 23.02 8.73 -44.12
#